data_AF-A0A2V9KUQ3-F1
#
_entry.id   AF-A0A2V9KUQ3-F1
#
_cell.length_a   1.000
_cell.length_b   1.000
_cell.length_c   1.000
_cell.angle_alpha   90.00
_cell.angle_beta   90.00
_cell.angle_gamma   90.00
#
_symmetry.space_group_name_H-M   'P 1'
#
loop_
_entity.id
_entity.type
_entity.pdbx_description
1 polymer ?
#
loop_
_entity_poly.entity_id
_entity_poly.type
_entity_poly.pdbx_seq_one_letter_code
_entity_poly.pdbx_strand_id
1 'polypeptide(L)'
;PSLNMRVAKQLKRQKIAVAYFISPQIWAWKGWRLGQLKTRVDKMLCIFDFEQRIYQGVGIPVEYVGHPLADTVHASLTREAFFARAGLDLTTPTVALLPGSREIELSLILPTMLEAAAQLARVRPIQFVIALAPTVDPRWVESRFLRPLWKRM
;
A
#
# COMPACT_ATOMS: atom_id res chain seq x y z
N PRO A 1 -14.84 1.71 -2.25
CA PRO A 1 -15.70 0.49 -2.24
C PRO A 1 -17.23 0.74 -2.34
N SER A 2 -17.74 1.95 -2.08
CA SER A 2 -19.20 2.23 -2.08
C SER A 2 -19.77 2.59 -3.45
N LEU A 3 -19.04 3.34 -4.29
CA LEU A 3 -19.53 3.81 -5.60
C LEU A 3 -19.81 2.65 -6.57
N ASN A 4 -18.78 1.89 -6.94
CA ASN A 4 -18.90 0.79 -7.91
C ASN A 4 -19.94 -0.25 -7.49
N MET A 5 -20.14 -0.45 -6.19
CA MET A 5 -21.18 -1.34 -5.68
C MET A 5 -22.61 -0.82 -5.82
N ARG A 6 -22.80 0.50 -5.87
CA ARG A 6 -24.08 1.13 -6.21
C ARG A 6 -24.32 1.08 -7.72
N VAL A 7 -23.28 1.33 -8.52
CA VAL A 7 -23.33 1.23 -9.99
C VAL A 7 -23.68 -0.21 -10.42
N ALA A 8 -22.97 -1.21 -9.90
CA ALA A 8 -23.25 -2.63 -10.16
C ALA A 8 -24.70 -3.02 -9.86
N LYS A 9 -25.26 -2.53 -8.75
CA LYS A 9 -26.68 -2.75 -8.41
C LYS A 9 -27.62 -2.20 -9.48
N GLN A 10 -27.33 -1.01 -10.02
CA GLN A 10 -28.15 -0.39 -11.05
C GLN A 10 -28.03 -1.11 -12.40
N LEU A 11 -26.81 -1.53 -12.78
CA LEU A 11 -26.58 -2.33 -13.99
C LEU A 11 -27.31 -3.67 -13.94
N LYS A 12 -27.28 -4.37 -12.80
CA LYS A 12 -28.03 -5.63 -12.62
C LYS A 12 -29.54 -5.46 -12.74
N ARG A 13 -30.10 -4.33 -12.27
CA ARG A 13 -31.53 -4.02 -12.47
C ARG A 13 -31.90 -3.88 -13.95
N GLN A 14 -30.95 -3.45 -14.77
CA GLN A 14 -31.09 -3.36 -16.23
C GLN A 14 -30.65 -4.64 -16.95
N LYS A 15 -30.40 -5.74 -16.21
CA LYS A 15 -29.92 -7.03 -16.74
C LYS A 15 -28.58 -6.95 -17.49
N ILE A 16 -27.77 -5.93 -17.22
CA ILE A 16 -26.42 -5.78 -17.76
C ILE A 16 -25.47 -6.65 -16.93
N ALA A 17 -24.60 -7.41 -17.60
CA ALA A 17 -23.58 -8.22 -16.96
C ALA A 17 -22.51 -7.35 -16.28
N VAL A 18 -22.08 -7.74 -15.08
CA VAL A 18 -21.12 -6.98 -14.27
C VAL A 18 -19.92 -7.86 -13.94
N ALA A 19 -18.77 -7.54 -14.55
CA ALA A 19 -17.46 -7.98 -14.07
C ALA A 19 -16.92 -6.93 -13.07
N TYR A 20 -16.38 -7.39 -11.94
CA TYR A 20 -15.78 -6.51 -10.93
C TYR A 20 -14.28 -6.77 -10.85
N PHE A 21 -13.49 -5.81 -11.31
CA PHE A 21 -12.02 -5.89 -11.31
C PHE A 21 -11.44 -5.31 -10.02
N ILE A 22 -10.49 -6.03 -9.44
CA ILE A 22 -9.88 -5.76 -8.14
C ILE A 22 -10.93 -5.82 -7.04
N SER A 23 -10.98 -6.99 -6.40
CA SER A 23 -11.89 -7.27 -5.31
C SER A 23 -11.80 -6.19 -4.22
N PRO A 24 -12.93 -5.61 -3.79
CA PRO A 24 -12.91 -4.81 -2.59
C PRO A 24 -12.54 -5.77 -1.45
N GLN A 25 -11.53 -5.45 -0.65
CA GLN A 25 -11.07 -6.27 0.49
C GLN A 25 -12.09 -6.35 1.65
N ILE A 26 -13.39 -6.35 1.33
CA ILE A 26 -14.51 -6.45 2.26
C ILE A 26 -14.57 -7.81 2.95
N TRP A 27 -13.95 -8.84 2.36
CA TRP A 27 -13.72 -10.12 3.03
C TRP A 27 -12.87 -9.95 4.31
N ALA A 28 -11.98 -8.96 4.37
CA ALA A 28 -11.09 -8.75 5.53
C ALA A 28 -11.77 -8.05 6.72
N TRP A 29 -12.87 -7.32 6.51
CA TRP A 29 -13.45 -6.46 7.57
C TRP A 29 -14.98 -6.41 7.66
N LYS A 30 -15.71 -6.89 6.64
CA LYS A 30 -17.18 -6.74 6.52
C LYS A 30 -17.79 -7.92 5.75
N GLY A 31 -17.58 -9.13 6.26
CA GLY A 31 -18.02 -10.39 5.62
C GLY A 31 -19.50 -10.43 5.21
N TRP A 32 -20.39 -9.77 5.97
CA TRP A 32 -21.82 -9.65 5.60
C TRP A 32 -22.06 -8.96 4.24
N ARG A 33 -21.12 -8.14 3.76
CA ARG A 33 -21.20 -7.50 2.44
C ARG A 33 -20.87 -8.45 1.28
N LEU A 34 -20.36 -9.65 1.54
CA LEU A 34 -20.15 -10.68 0.52
C LEU A 34 -21.48 -11.09 -0.14
N GLY A 35 -22.59 -11.13 0.62
CA GLY A 35 -23.92 -11.36 0.04
C GLY A 35 -24.37 -10.26 -0.93
N GLN A 36 -23.93 -9.01 -0.71
CA GLN A 36 -24.19 -7.93 -1.67
C GLN A 36 -23.40 -8.11 -2.96
N LEU A 37 -22.17 -8.64 -2.90
CA LEU A 37 -21.40 -8.95 -4.11
C LEU A 37 -22.09 -10.04 -4.93
N LYS A 38 -22.53 -11.12 -4.28
CA LYS A 38 -23.21 -12.25 -4.93
C LYS A 38 -24.44 -11.84 -5.74
N THR A 39 -25.17 -10.83 -5.29
CA THR A 39 -26.37 -10.33 -5.98
C THR A 39 -26.07 -9.26 -7.04
N ARG A 40 -24.84 -8.73 -7.08
CA ARG A 40 -24.49 -7.54 -7.87
C ARG A 40 -23.41 -7.77 -8.92
N VAL A 41 -22.67 -8.87 -8.83
CA VAL A 41 -21.51 -9.17 -9.67
C VAL A 41 -21.69 -10.55 -10.28
N ASP A 42 -21.48 -10.63 -11.59
CA ASP A 42 -21.53 -11.89 -12.35
C ASP A 42 -20.18 -12.59 -12.35
N LYS A 43 -19.07 -11.83 -12.35
CA LYS A 43 -17.71 -12.37 -12.27
C LYS A 43 -16.77 -11.45 -11.50
N MET A 44 -16.04 -12.01 -10.54
CA MET A 44 -14.97 -11.32 -9.83
C MET A 44 -13.63 -11.56 -10.53
N LEU A 45 -12.84 -10.51 -10.74
CA LEU A 45 -11.48 -10.59 -11.27
C LEU A 45 -10.51 -10.14 -10.17
N CYS A 46 -9.89 -11.12 -9.52
CA CYS A 46 -9.04 -10.95 -8.34
C CYS A 46 -7.57 -10.85 -8.70
N ILE A 47 -6.81 -10.09 -7.91
CA ILE A 47 -5.38 -9.86 -8.11
C ILE A 47 -4.50 -10.55 -7.06
N PHE A 48 -5.11 -11.22 -6.08
CA PHE A 48 -4.43 -12.13 -5.17
C PHE A 48 -5.01 -13.54 -5.33
N ASP A 49 -4.14 -14.53 -5.34
CA ASP A 49 -4.47 -15.94 -5.57
C ASP A 49 -5.44 -16.49 -4.51
N PHE A 50 -5.25 -16.13 -3.24
CA PHE A 50 -6.07 -16.61 -2.13
C PHE A 50 -7.52 -16.08 -2.17
N GLU A 51 -7.77 -14.94 -2.82
CA GLU A 51 -9.12 -14.38 -2.92
C GLU A 51 -10.07 -15.29 -3.69
N GLN A 52 -9.55 -16.07 -4.64
CA GLN A 52 -10.35 -17.01 -5.42
C GLN A 52 -11.07 -18.02 -4.51
N ARG A 53 -10.37 -18.56 -3.49
CA ARG A 53 -10.95 -19.50 -2.53
C ARG A 53 -12.05 -18.86 -1.70
N ILE A 54 -11.87 -17.60 -1.29
CA ILE A 54 -12.85 -16.85 -0.51
C ILE A 54 -14.15 -16.69 -1.30
N TYR A 55 -14.05 -16.28 -2.56
CA TYR A 55 -15.23 -16.02 -3.40
C TYR A 55 -15.93 -17.29 -3.88
N GLN A 56 -15.17 -18.34 -4.19
CA GLN A 56 -15.73 -19.67 -4.47
C GLN A 56 -16.52 -20.20 -3.28
N GLY A 57 -16.00 -20.03 -2.05
CA GLY A 57 -16.66 -20.48 -0.82
C GLY A 57 -18.03 -19.83 -0.56
N VAL A 58 -18.32 -18.68 -1.17
CA VAL A 58 -19.63 -18.00 -1.08
C VAL A 58 -20.46 -18.11 -2.37
N GLY A 59 -19.95 -18.83 -3.37
CA GLY A 59 -20.62 -19.08 -4.65
C GLY A 59 -20.66 -17.86 -5.58
N ILE A 60 -19.59 -17.05 -5.58
CA ILE A 60 -19.39 -15.97 -6.54
C ILE A 60 -18.41 -16.48 -7.62
N PRO A 61 -18.77 -16.47 -8.91
CA PRO A 61 -17.83 -16.80 -9.97
C PRO A 61 -16.63 -15.86 -9.92
N VAL A 62 -15.42 -16.41 -9.91
CA VAL A 62 -14.18 -15.66 -9.69
C VAL A 62 -13.04 -16.24 -10.51
N GLU A 63 -12.15 -15.37 -10.95
CA GLU A 63 -10.91 -15.69 -11.64
C GLU A 63 -9.77 -14.86 -11.06
N TYR A 64 -8.65 -15.51 -10.74
CA TYR A 64 -7.40 -14.83 -10.46
C TYR A 64 -6.74 -14.43 -11.79
N VAL A 65 -6.50 -13.13 -11.98
CA VAL A 65 -6.00 -12.56 -13.24
C VAL A 65 -4.57 -12.04 -13.15
N GLY A 66 -3.86 -12.37 -12.08
CA GLY A 66 -2.53 -11.83 -11.80
C GLY A 66 -2.55 -10.47 -11.10
N HIS A 67 -1.41 -10.11 -10.51
CA HIS A 67 -1.24 -8.83 -9.83
C HIS A 67 -0.59 -7.82 -10.78
N PRO A 68 -1.24 -6.69 -11.14
CA PRO A 68 -0.69 -5.74 -12.13
C PRO A 68 0.70 -5.22 -11.79
N LEU A 69 1.02 -5.09 -10.50
CA LEU A 69 2.35 -4.66 -10.06
C LEU A 69 3.46 -5.70 -10.28
N ALA A 70 3.13 -6.99 -10.42
CA ALA A 70 4.13 -8.04 -10.63
C ALA A 70 4.89 -7.84 -11.95
N ASP A 71 4.20 -7.34 -12.99
CA ASP A 71 4.75 -7.16 -14.33
C ASP A 71 5.15 -5.71 -14.64
N THR A 72 4.84 -4.76 -13.75
CA THR A 72 5.07 -3.31 -14.01
C THR A 72 6.13 -2.69 -13.13
N VAL A 73 6.43 -3.30 -11.97
CA VAL A 73 7.43 -2.77 -11.04
C VAL A 73 8.78 -3.40 -11.34
N HIS A 74 9.62 -2.64 -12.03
CA HIS A 74 11.01 -3.00 -12.28
C HIS A 74 11.94 -1.93 -11.69
N ALA A 75 13.05 -2.38 -11.10
CA ALA A 75 14.10 -1.47 -10.68
C ALA A 75 14.69 -0.78 -11.92
N SER A 76 14.62 0.54 -11.96
CA SER A 76 15.19 1.35 -13.05
C SER A 76 16.67 1.68 -12.84
N LEU A 77 17.21 1.40 -11.65
CA LEU A 77 18.60 1.66 -11.26
C LEU A 77 19.19 0.40 -10.63
N THR A 78 20.50 0.20 -10.82
CA THR A 78 21.25 -0.75 -10.00
C THR A 78 21.35 -0.22 -8.57
N ARG A 79 21.71 -1.09 -7.63
CA ARG A 79 21.94 -0.71 -6.23
C ARG A 79 22.99 0.40 -6.14
N GLU A 80 24.10 0.27 -6.85
CA GLU A 80 25.23 1.20 -6.86
C GLU A 80 24.81 2.57 -7.38
N ALA A 81 24.07 2.60 -8.48
CA ALA A 81 23.57 3.84 -9.07
C ALA A 81 22.58 4.56 -8.15
N PHE A 82 21.68 3.81 -7.48
CA PHE A 82 20.76 4.38 -6.49
C PHE A 82 21.52 4.96 -5.29
N PHE A 83 22.49 4.23 -4.75
CA PHE A 83 23.26 4.65 -3.59
C PHE A 83 24.08 5.91 -3.88
N ALA A 84 24.78 5.94 -5.02
CA ALA A 84 25.52 7.12 -5.46
C ALA A 84 24.60 8.34 -5.62
N ARG A 85 23.44 8.16 -6.27
CA ARG A 85 22.46 9.24 -6.46
C ARG A 85 21.86 9.75 -5.14
N ALA A 86 21.65 8.85 -4.18
CA ALA A 86 21.06 9.17 -2.88
C ALA A 86 22.10 9.62 -1.83
N GLY A 87 23.40 9.67 -2.17
CA GLY A 87 24.47 10.01 -1.24
C GLY A 87 24.68 8.97 -0.14
N LEU A 88 24.39 7.70 -0.44
CA LEU A 88 24.47 6.57 0.49
C LEU A 88 25.77 5.79 0.30
N ASP A 89 26.32 5.28 1.41
CA ASP A 89 27.50 4.43 1.39
C ASP A 89 27.12 2.97 1.10
N LEU A 90 27.75 2.33 0.11
CA LEU A 90 27.45 0.94 -0.25
C LEU A 90 27.77 -0.07 0.85
N THR A 91 28.71 0.25 1.74
CA THR A 91 29.18 -0.64 2.80
C THR A 91 28.39 -0.51 4.10
N THR A 92 27.71 0.62 4.30
CA THR A 92 26.87 0.86 5.47
C THR A 92 25.47 0.25 5.28
N PRO A 93 24.93 -0.52 6.24
CA PRO A 93 23.56 -1.04 6.17
C PRO A 93 22.53 0.08 6.02
N THR A 94 21.63 -0.04 5.04
CA THR A 94 20.56 0.93 4.77
C THR A 94 19.21 0.42 5.20
N VAL A 95 18.45 1.22 5.94
CA VAL A 95 17.06 0.94 6.33
C VAL A 95 16.13 1.98 5.70
N ALA A 96 15.11 1.52 4.98
CA ALA A 96 14.06 2.37 4.43
C ALA A 96 12.89 2.48 5.41
N LEU A 97 12.50 3.71 5.74
CA LEU A 97 11.31 4.04 6.51
C LEU A 97 10.18 4.40 5.54
N LEU A 98 9.08 3.64 5.59
CA LEU A 98 7.89 3.84 4.76
C LEU A 98 6.71 4.23 5.68
N PRO A 99 6.63 5.50 6.13
CA PRO A 99 5.69 5.92 7.18
C PRO A 99 4.24 6.05 6.70
N GLY A 100 3.98 5.88 5.41
CA GLY A 100 2.65 5.99 4.81
C GLY A 100 2.60 7.01 3.67
N SER A 101 1.40 7.18 3.12
CA SER A 101 1.12 8.03 1.96
C SER A 101 0.34 9.30 2.30
N ARG A 102 -0.12 9.41 3.55
CA ARG A 102 -0.97 10.51 4.03
C ARG A 102 -0.37 11.16 5.25
N GLU A 103 -0.56 12.47 5.39
CA GLU A 103 -0.06 13.24 6.54
C GLU A 103 -0.51 12.66 7.89
N ILE A 104 -1.72 12.11 7.98
CA ILE A 104 -2.20 11.47 9.21
C ILE A 104 -1.47 10.15 9.52
N GLU A 105 -1.13 9.36 8.50
CA GLU A 105 -0.31 8.15 8.66
C GLU A 105 1.09 8.55 9.15
N LEU A 106 1.70 9.56 8.51
CA LEU A 106 3.01 10.07 8.91
C LEU A 106 2.99 10.61 10.35
N SER A 107 1.98 11.39 10.72
CA SER A 107 1.86 11.96 12.06
C SER A 107 1.75 10.91 13.17
N LEU A 108 1.16 9.75 12.86
CA LEU A 108 0.96 8.65 13.81
C LEU A 108 2.13 7.67 13.84
N ILE A 109 2.79 7.42 12.70
CA ILE A 109 3.74 6.31 12.53
C ILE A 109 5.19 6.79 12.51
N LEU A 110 5.47 7.92 11.83
CA LEU A 110 6.84 8.39 11.62
C LEU A 110 7.60 8.71 12.93
N PRO A 111 6.99 9.34 13.97
CA PRO A 111 7.69 9.59 15.23
C PRO A 111 8.28 8.32 15.85
N THR A 112 7.50 7.24 15.95
CA THR A 112 7.96 5.96 16.51
C THR A 112 9.04 5.31 15.64
N MET A 113 8.93 5.41 14.32
CA MET A 113 9.99 4.93 13.42
C MET A 113 11.31 5.69 13.62
N LEU A 114 11.26 7.01 13.82
CA LEU A 114 12.45 7.85 14.05
C LEU A 114 13.09 7.54 15.41
N GLU A 115 12.29 7.29 16.44
CA GLU A 115 12.79 6.84 17.75
C GLU A 115 13.51 5.51 17.65
N ALA A 116 12.93 4.53 16.93
CA ALA A 116 13.56 3.23 16.69
C ALA A 116 14.86 3.39 15.87
N ALA A 117 14.85 4.24 14.84
CA ALA A 117 16.04 4.53 14.04
C ALA A 117 17.17 5.14 14.89
N ALA A 118 16.85 6.07 15.78
CA ALA A 118 17.82 6.68 16.69
C ALA A 118 18.41 5.66 17.69
N GLN A 119 17.59 4.71 18.19
CA GLN A 119 18.09 3.64 19.05
C GLN A 119 19.02 2.69 18.27
N LEU A 120 18.65 2.30 17.06
CA LEU A 120 19.47 1.43 16.21
C LEU A 120 20.81 2.07 15.84
N ALA A 121 20.80 3.37 15.52
CA ALA A 121 22.01 4.14 15.19
C ALA A 121 23.04 4.20 16.33
N ARG A 122 22.61 4.05 17.59
CA ARG A 122 23.51 4.01 18.75
C ARG A 122 24.26 2.68 18.88
N VAL A 123 23.73 1.59 18.32
CA VAL A 123 24.29 0.24 18.47
C VAL A 123 25.28 -0.09 17.36
N ARG A 124 25.04 0.42 16.15
CA ARG A 124 25.91 0.18 14.98
C ARG A 124 25.70 1.25 13.91
N PRO A 125 26.69 1.51 13.04
CA PRO A 125 26.51 2.41 11.91
C PRO A 125 25.42 1.86 10.97
N ILE A 126 24.36 2.66 10.78
CA ILE A 126 23.23 2.42 9.88
C ILE A 126 22.87 3.76 9.24
N GLN A 127 22.53 3.73 7.95
CA GLN A 127 21.95 4.86 7.23
C GLN A 127 20.45 4.65 7.01
N PHE A 128 19.67 5.72 7.13
CA PHE A 128 18.22 5.67 7.04
C PHE A 128 17.75 6.53 5.86
N VAL A 129 16.79 6.00 5.09
CA VAL A 129 16.09 6.75 4.04
C VAL A 129 14.61 6.79 4.35
N ILE A 130 13.98 7.95 4.20
CA ILE A 130 12.53 8.09 4.35
C ILE A 130 11.93 8.15 2.95
N ALA A 131 11.15 7.14 2.59
CA ALA A 131 10.43 7.10 1.32
C ALA A 131 9.10 7.85 1.46
N LEU A 132 9.04 9.05 0.89
CA LEU A 132 7.83 9.87 0.88
C LEU A 132 6.99 9.58 -0.36
N ALA A 133 5.69 9.36 -0.16
CA ALA A 133 4.75 9.28 -1.27
C ALA A 133 4.65 10.65 -1.98
N PRO A 134 4.38 10.69 -3.31
CA PRO A 134 4.22 11.95 -4.05
C PRO A 134 3.12 12.88 -3.51
N THR A 135 2.18 12.33 -2.73
CA THR A 135 1.07 13.05 -2.08
C THR A 135 1.47 13.79 -0.81
N VAL A 136 2.72 13.68 -0.37
CA VAL A 136 3.22 14.28 0.87
C VAL A 136 4.24 15.36 0.54
N ASP A 137 4.07 16.56 1.11
CA ASP A 137 5.06 17.64 0.98
C ASP A 137 6.31 17.34 1.82
N PRO A 138 7.50 17.19 1.22
CA PRO A 138 8.74 16.98 1.96
C PRO A 138 9.05 18.11 2.95
N ARG A 139 8.69 19.35 2.65
CA ARG A 139 8.96 20.51 3.53
C ARG A 139 8.13 20.44 4.81
N TRP A 140 6.89 19.96 4.71
CA TRP A 140 6.06 19.69 5.87
C TRP A 140 6.69 18.61 6.75
N VAL A 141 7.18 17.52 6.15
CA VAL A 141 7.85 16.44 6.91
C VAL A 141 9.11 16.95 7.60
N GLU A 142 9.97 17.67 6.88
CA GLU A 142 11.19 18.25 7.43
C GLU A 142 10.91 19.18 8.61
N SER A 143 9.99 20.13 8.43
CA SER A 143 9.66 21.11 9.47
C SER A 143 9.03 20.48 10.70
N ARG A 144 8.17 19.48 10.51
CA ARG A 144 7.38 18.88 11.59
C ARG A 144 8.12 17.79 12.36
N PHE A 145 8.95 16.98 11.70
CA PHE A 145 9.55 15.79 12.31
C PHE A 145 11.08 15.84 12.38
N LEU A 146 11.76 16.38 11.37
CA LEU A 146 13.23 16.29 11.28
C LEU A 146 13.96 17.47 11.93
N ARG A 147 13.49 18.71 11.74
CA ARG A 147 14.08 19.88 12.40
C ARG A 147 14.03 19.83 13.93
N PRO A 148 12.95 19.33 14.58
CA PRO A 148 12.95 19.14 16.03
C PRO A 148 13.98 18.12 16.52
N LEU A 149 14.32 17.12 15.70
CA LEU A 149 15.32 16.09 16.03
C LEU A 149 16.75 16.63 15.98
N TRP A 150 17.09 17.47 14.99
CA TRP A 150 18.41 18.09 14.90
C TRP A 150 18.72 19.07 16.04
N LYS A 151 17.70 19.60 16.73
CA LYS A 151 17.92 20.42 17.94
C LYS A 151 18.19 19.59 19.20
N ARG A 152 17.99 18.27 19.15
CA ARG A 152 18.13 17.34 20.28
C ARG A 152 19.37 16.44 20.17
N MET A 153 20.10 16.52 19.06
CA MET A 153 21.41 15.89 18.85
C MET A 153 22.50 16.95 18.98
#